data_AF-A0A0L0FDY3-F1
#
_entry.id   AF-A0A0L0FDY3-F1
#
_cell.length_a   1.000
_cell.length_b   1.000
_cell.length_c   1.000
_cell.angle_alpha   90.00
_cell.angle_beta   90.00
_cell.angle_gamma   90.00
#
_symmetry.space_group_name_H-M   'P 1'
#
loop_
_entity.id
_entity.type
_entity.pdbx_description
1 polymer ?
#
loop_
_entity_poly.entity_id
_entity_poly.type
_entity_poly.pdbx_seq_one_letter_code
_entity_poly.pdbx_strand_id
1 'polypeptide(L)'
;MSVGLLVGDCGGTNTRLKLIELDTSGELESVARGASAPGKVAFEKKYQNEEYSDFLSVVKKFIEESGGKAPEAACLACAGPILGNTVLFTNIEEGWFIDGAVLEESLGIKKVMLVNDFTAMGYVLDVVF
;
A
#
# COMPACT_ATOMS: atom_id res chain seq x y z
N MET A 1 14.10 -1.57 -16.96
CA MET A 1 13.38 -2.71 -16.34
C MET A 1 12.28 -2.11 -15.51
N SER A 2 11.09 -2.70 -15.42
CA SER A 2 10.01 -2.16 -14.58
C SER A 2 9.81 -2.98 -13.31
N VAL A 3 9.50 -2.29 -12.21
CA VAL A 3 9.15 -2.89 -10.93
C VAL A 3 7.72 -2.47 -10.54
N GLY A 4 7.02 -3.36 -9.86
CA GLY A 4 5.68 -3.10 -9.33
C GLY A 4 5.77 -2.63 -7.89
N LEU A 5 5.09 -1.54 -7.54
CA LEU A 5 4.96 -1.05 -6.17
C LEU A 5 3.48 -1.07 -5.78
N LEU A 6 3.16 -1.73 -4.67
CA LEU A 6 1.81 -1.68 -4.12
C LEU A 6 1.68 -0.47 -3.19
N VAL A 7 0.69 0.38 -3.44
CA VAL A 7 0.33 1.45 -2.52
C VAL A 7 -1.11 1.28 -2.06
N GLY A 8 -1.38 1.62 -0.81
CA GLY A 8 -2.71 1.43 -0.24
C GLY A 8 -3.14 2.54 0.71
N ASP A 9 -4.43 2.81 0.71
CA ASP A 9 -5.15 3.60 1.72
C ASP A 9 -6.12 2.64 2.43
N CYS A 10 -5.81 2.35 3.68
CA CYS A 10 -6.41 1.28 4.48
C CYS A 10 -7.18 1.91 5.65
N GLY A 11 -8.51 1.95 5.54
CA GLY A 11 -9.40 2.37 6.61
C GLY A 11 -10.10 1.18 7.27
N GLY A 12 -10.93 1.45 8.27
CA GLY A 12 -11.72 0.42 8.95
C GLY A 12 -12.77 -0.24 8.05
N THR A 13 -13.45 0.52 7.20
CA THR A 13 -14.55 -0.01 6.36
C THR A 13 -14.11 -0.37 4.95
N ASN A 14 -13.12 0.34 4.41
CA ASN A 14 -12.72 0.17 3.01
C ASN A 14 -11.20 0.20 2.90
N THR A 15 -10.71 -0.56 1.92
CA THR A 15 -9.31 -0.56 1.50
C THR A 15 -9.23 -0.17 0.04
N ARG A 16 -8.35 0.78 -0.31
CA ARG A 16 -8.07 1.19 -1.69
C ARG A 16 -6.63 0.82 -2.01
N LEU A 17 -6.41 0.03 -3.05
CA LEU A 17 -5.07 -0.41 -3.46
C LEU A 17 -4.78 0.07 -4.89
N LYS A 18 -3.53 0.40 -5.16
CA LYS A 18 -3.01 0.67 -6.50
C LYS A 18 -1.68 -0.05 -6.70
N LEU A 19 -1.50 -0.58 -7.90
CA LEU A 19 -0.23 -1.10 -8.39
C LEU A 19 0.39 -0.03 -9.27
N ILE A 20 1.54 0.48 -8.85
CA ILE A 20 2.34 1.44 -9.60
C ILE A 20 3.43 0.69 -10.32
N GLU A 21 3.53 0.87 -11.63
CA GLU A 21 4.66 0.40 -12.42
C GLU A 21 5.68 1.52 -12.55
N LEU A 22 6.88 1.27 -12.03
CA LEU A 22 8.01 2.19 -12.06
C LEU A 22 9.06 1.67 -13.04
N ASP A 23 9.43 2.50 -14.02
CA ASP A 23 10.58 2.21 -14.87
C ASP A 23 11.87 2.56 -14.14
N THR A 24 12.79 1.60 -14.10
CA THR A 24 14.11 1.69 -13.46
C THR A 24 15.24 1.61 -14.50
N SER A 25 14.94 1.67 -15.79
CA SER A 25 15.95 1.67 -16.87
C SER A 25 16.71 2.99 -17.00
N GLY A 26 16.14 4.10 -16.54
CA GLY A 26 16.78 5.40 -16.49
C GLY A 26 17.28 5.76 -15.08
N GLU A 27 18.07 6.83 -14.98
CA GLU A 27 18.29 7.46 -13.67
C GLU A 27 16.93 7.91 -13.13
N LEU A 28 16.63 7.55 -11.88
CA LEU A 28 15.55 8.17 -11.13
C LEU A 28 15.92 9.65 -11.00
N GLU A 29 15.42 10.48 -11.91
CA GLU A 29 15.60 11.93 -11.79
C GLU A 29 15.12 12.36 -10.41
N SER A 30 15.88 13.25 -9.76
CA SER A 30 15.45 13.84 -8.51
C SER A 30 14.04 14.39 -8.72
N VAL A 31 13.06 13.85 -7.99
CA VAL A 31 11.68 14.33 -8.08
C VAL A 31 11.71 15.79 -7.63
N ALA A 32 11.55 16.71 -8.58
CA ALA A 32 11.49 18.13 -8.27
C ALA A 32 10.37 18.37 -7.25
N ARG A 33 10.58 19.30 -6.32
CA ARG A 33 9.51 19.72 -5.40
C ARG A 33 8.29 20.16 -6.24
N GLY A 34 7.12 19.63 -5.91
CA GLY A 34 5.86 19.84 -6.63
C GLY A 34 5.58 18.84 -7.76
N ALA A 35 6.53 17.96 -8.12
CA ALA A 35 6.29 16.92 -9.11
C ALA A 35 5.53 15.72 -8.50
N SER A 36 4.67 15.11 -9.30
CA SER A 36 4.04 13.84 -8.95
C SER A 36 5.10 12.75 -8.76
N ALA A 37 4.85 11.83 -7.83
CA ALA A 37 5.69 10.64 -7.68
C ALA A 37 5.86 9.89 -9.02
N PRO A 38 7.06 9.39 -9.34
CA PRO A 38 7.30 8.71 -10.60
C PRO A 38 6.54 7.38 -10.68
N GLY A 39 6.26 6.95 -11.91
CA GLY A 39 5.55 5.70 -12.21
C GLY A 39 4.12 5.90 -12.73
N LYS A 40 3.54 4.83 -13.25
CA LYS A 40 2.18 4.80 -13.81
C LYS A 40 1.30 3.89 -12.97
N VAL A 41 0.05 4.31 -12.73
CA VAL A 41 -0.96 3.40 -12.18
C VAL A 41 -1.28 2.32 -13.22
N ALA A 42 -0.84 1.10 -12.95
CA ALA A 42 -1.10 -0.08 -13.78
C ALA A 42 -2.45 -0.72 -13.46
N PHE A 43 -2.84 -0.70 -12.18
CA PHE A 43 -4.12 -1.22 -11.71
C PHE A 43 -4.55 -0.50 -10.43
N GLU A 44 -5.84 -0.27 -10.24
CA GLU A 44 -6.40 0.26 -9.00
C GLU A 44 -7.74 -0.38 -8.69
N LYS A 45 -8.00 -0.63 -7.40
CA LYS A 45 -9.29 -1.17 -6.95
C LYS A 45 -9.58 -0.81 -5.50
N LYS A 46 -10.87 -0.70 -5.21
CA LYS A 46 -11.42 -0.51 -3.86
C LYS A 46 -12.13 -1.79 -3.43
N TYR A 47 -11.94 -2.17 -2.17
CA TYR A 47 -12.57 -3.31 -1.52
C TYR A 47 -13.38 -2.84 -0.30
N GLN A 48 -14.53 -3.47 -0.08
CA GLN A 48 -15.28 -3.34 1.16
C GLN A 48 -14.74 -4.38 2.14
N ASN A 49 -14.25 -3.94 3.29
CA ASN A 49 -13.54 -4.82 4.22
C ASN A 49 -14.46 -5.92 4.78
N GLU A 50 -15.75 -5.65 4.94
CA GLU A 50 -16.75 -6.63 5.42
C GLU A 50 -16.94 -7.85 4.50
N GLU A 51 -16.53 -7.76 3.22
CA GLU A 51 -16.58 -8.88 2.28
C GLU A 51 -15.41 -9.86 2.44
N TYR A 52 -14.45 -9.58 3.31
CA TYR A 52 -13.22 -10.35 3.47
C TYR A 52 -12.94 -10.67 4.94
N SER A 53 -12.35 -11.83 5.21
CA SER A 53 -11.98 -12.26 6.56
C SER A 53 -10.85 -11.44 7.17
N ASP A 54 -9.93 -10.95 6.33
CA ASP A 54 -8.71 -10.27 6.75
C ASP A 54 -8.10 -9.45 5.60
N PHE A 55 -7.15 -8.58 5.96
CA PHE A 55 -6.44 -7.75 5.00
C PHE A 55 -5.56 -8.55 4.02
N LEU A 56 -4.96 -9.66 4.48
CA LEU A 56 -4.10 -10.50 3.63
C LEU A 56 -4.88 -11.06 2.43
N SER A 57 -6.13 -11.45 2.65
CA SER A 57 -7.06 -11.94 1.63
C SER A 57 -7.38 -10.88 0.59
N VAL A 58 -7.55 -9.62 1.02
CA VAL A 58 -7.70 -8.47 0.09
C VAL A 58 -6.46 -8.29 -0.79
N VAL A 59 -5.26 -8.31 -0.20
CA VAL A 59 -4.03 -8.10 -0.99
C VAL A 59 -3.78 -9.27 -1.95
N LYS A 60 -4.03 -10.52 -1.53
CA LYS A 60 -3.97 -11.68 -2.42
C LYS A 60 -4.92 -11.52 -3.60
N LYS A 61 -6.15 -11.10 -3.33
CA LYS A 61 -7.16 -10.88 -4.39
C LYS A 61 -6.73 -9.77 -5.33
N PHE A 62 -6.19 -8.67 -4.81
CA PHE A 62 -5.67 -7.58 -5.61
C PHE A 62 -4.52 -8.00 -6.53
N ILE A 63 -3.54 -8.75 -6.00
CA ILE A 63 -2.40 -9.25 -6.79
C ILE A 63 -2.89 -10.17 -7.92
N GLU A 64 -3.84 -11.07 -7.64
CA GLU A 64 -4.46 -11.93 -8.65
C GLU A 64 -5.12 -11.08 -9.76
N GLU A 65 -5.95 -10.10 -9.37
CA GLU A 65 -6.67 -9.23 -10.29
C GLU A 65 -5.76 -8.28 -11.09
N SER A 66 -4.58 -7.95 -10.56
CA SER A 66 -3.58 -7.12 -11.23
C SER A 66 -2.62 -7.90 -12.14
N GLY A 67 -2.85 -9.19 -12.37
CA GLY A 67 -2.05 -10.02 -13.27
C GLY A 67 -1.09 -11.00 -12.59
N GLY A 68 -1.21 -11.20 -11.27
CA GLY A 68 -0.59 -12.29 -10.51
C GLY A 68 0.90 -12.11 -10.17
N LYS A 69 1.56 -11.06 -10.65
CA LYS A 69 2.96 -10.77 -10.29
C LYS A 69 3.03 -10.05 -8.94
N ALA A 70 3.79 -10.60 -8.00
CA ALA A 70 4.04 -9.95 -6.73
C ALA A 70 4.78 -8.60 -6.92
N PRO A 71 4.36 -7.53 -6.23
CA PRO A 71 5.08 -6.26 -6.24
C PRO A 71 6.43 -6.40 -5.51
N GLU A 72 7.39 -5.58 -5.90
CA GLU A 72 8.72 -5.50 -5.30
C GLU A 72 8.62 -5.01 -3.84
N ALA A 73 7.79 -4.01 -3.60
CA ALA A 73 7.57 -3.40 -2.30
C ALA A 73 6.13 -2.90 -2.14
N ALA A 74 5.71 -2.66 -0.89
CA ALA A 74 4.43 -2.07 -0.56
C ALA A 74 4.55 -0.93 0.46
N CYS A 75 3.75 0.12 0.28
CA CYS A 75 3.56 1.20 1.26
C CYS A 75 2.06 1.40 1.51
N LEU A 76 1.63 1.19 2.76
CA LEU A 76 0.23 1.18 3.13
C LEU A 76 -0.03 2.28 4.17
N ALA A 77 -0.82 3.29 3.78
CA ALA A 77 -1.35 4.27 4.70
C ALA A 77 -2.51 3.66 5.49
N CYS A 78 -2.47 3.71 6.82
CA CYS A 78 -3.45 3.07 7.68
C CYS A 78 -4.08 4.07 8.66
N ALA A 79 -5.40 4.02 8.78
CA ALA A 79 -6.21 4.83 9.71
C ALA A 79 -6.12 4.33 11.16
N GLY A 80 -4.91 4.31 11.71
CA GLY A 80 -4.62 3.87 13.07
C GLY A 80 -3.17 4.13 13.47
N PRO A 81 -2.84 3.94 14.76
CA PRO A 81 -1.47 4.05 15.25
C PRO A 81 -0.63 2.88 14.70
N ILE A 82 0.55 3.20 14.16
CA ILE A 82 1.52 2.19 13.73
C ILE A 82 2.46 1.87 14.89
N LEU A 83 2.53 0.61 15.31
CA LEU A 83 3.50 0.12 16.28
C LEU A 83 4.22 -1.10 15.70
N GLY A 84 5.54 -1.03 15.57
CA GLY A 84 6.34 -2.19 15.12
C GLY A 84 5.97 -2.69 13.72
N ASN A 85 5.62 -1.79 12.79
CA ASN A 85 5.10 -2.13 11.45
C ASN A 85 3.78 -2.92 11.46
N THR A 86 2.96 -2.68 12.49
CA THR A 86 1.62 -3.25 12.63
C THR A 86 0.58 -2.16 12.89
N VAL A 87 -0.69 -2.45 12.60
CA VAL A 87 -1.84 -1.60 12.95
C VAL A 87 -3.04 -2.46 13.33
N LEU A 88 -3.81 -1.99 14.31
CA LEU A 88 -5.10 -2.55 14.69
C LEU A 88 -6.19 -1.49 14.45
N PHE A 89 -7.20 -1.84 13.66
CA PHE A 89 -8.36 -0.99 13.42
C PHE A 89 -9.41 -1.22 14.50
N THR A 90 -9.64 -0.22 15.35
CA THR A 90 -10.56 -0.31 16.50
C THR A 90 -12.03 -0.06 16.16
N ASN A 91 -12.33 0.36 14.92
CA ASN A 91 -13.68 0.77 14.49
C ASN A 91 -14.51 -0.37 13.85
N ILE A 92 -14.07 -1.62 13.97
CA ILE A 92 -14.75 -2.80 13.40
C ILE A 92 -14.98 -3.81 14.52
N GLU A 93 -16.16 -4.44 14.57
CA GLU A 93 -16.50 -5.42 15.63
C GLU A 93 -15.53 -6.62 15.65
N GLU A 94 -14.96 -6.97 14.49
CA GLU A 94 -13.84 -7.91 14.32
C GLU A 94 -12.58 -7.17 13.84
N GLY A 95 -12.06 -6.26 14.68
CA GLY A 95 -10.98 -5.32 14.34
C GLY A 95 -9.90 -5.90 13.43
N TRP A 96 -9.74 -5.31 12.25
CA TRP A 96 -8.72 -5.71 11.29
C TRP A 96 -7.33 -5.47 11.89
N PHE A 97 -6.47 -6.46 11.75
CA PHE A 97 -5.07 -6.37 12.11
C PHE A 97 -4.21 -6.52 10.85
N ILE A 98 -3.27 -5.60 10.65
CA ILE A 98 -2.29 -5.70 9.58
C ILE A 98 -0.91 -5.80 10.20
N ASP A 99 -0.17 -6.81 9.79
CA ASP A 99 1.24 -7.01 10.13
C ASP A 99 2.05 -7.01 8.84
N GLY A 100 2.95 -6.04 8.72
CA GLY A 100 3.79 -5.91 7.53
C GLY A 100 4.73 -7.09 7.31
N ALA A 101 5.22 -7.74 8.37
CA ALA A 101 6.10 -8.92 8.23
C ALA A 101 5.32 -10.13 7.72
N VAL A 102 4.08 -10.33 8.17
CA VAL A 102 3.19 -11.37 7.64
C VAL A 102 2.92 -11.15 6.16
N LEU A 103 2.73 -9.89 5.73
CA LEU A 103 2.55 -9.56 4.32
C LEU A 103 3.82 -9.81 3.49
N GLU A 104 5.00 -9.42 3.99
CA GLU A 104 6.30 -9.71 3.34
C GLU A 104 6.44 -11.22 3.08
N GLU A 105 6.26 -12.04 4.12
CA GLU A 105 6.39 -13.50 4.05
C GLU A 105 5.31 -14.15 3.16
N SER A 106 4.05 -13.82 3.40
CA SER A 106 2.91 -14.52 2.76
C SER A 106 2.73 -14.18 1.29
N LEU A 107 3.24 -13.03 0.84
CA LEU A 107 3.04 -12.52 -0.52
C LEU A 107 4.34 -12.47 -1.34
N GLY A 108 5.49 -12.77 -0.73
CA GLY A 108 6.80 -12.67 -1.37
C GLY A 108 7.19 -11.23 -1.72
N ILE A 109 6.66 -10.25 -0.99
CA ILE A 109 6.99 -8.84 -1.15
C ILE A 109 8.26 -8.57 -0.35
N LYS A 110 9.29 -7.98 -0.98
CA LYS A 110 10.60 -7.81 -0.31
C LYS A 110 10.53 -6.84 0.86
N LYS A 111 9.67 -5.83 0.77
CA LYS A 111 9.49 -4.82 1.81
C LYS A 111 8.07 -4.33 1.88
N VAL A 112 7.49 -4.37 3.08
CA VAL A 112 6.20 -3.74 3.39
C VAL A 112 6.40 -2.70 4.48
N MET A 113 5.90 -1.50 4.23
CA MET A 113 5.91 -0.39 5.17
C MET A 113 4.49 0.04 5.46
N LEU A 114 4.10 -0.01 6.73
CA LEU A 114 2.88 0.60 7.22
C LEU A 114 3.20 2.01 7.72
N VAL A 115 2.39 2.98 7.30
CA VAL A 115 2.50 4.38 7.72
C VAL A 115 1.13 4.85 8.18
N ASN A 116 1.08 5.68 9.20
CA ASN A 116 -0.18 6.29 9.60
C ASN A 116 -0.69 7.21 8.47
N ASP A 117 -2.00 7.28 8.27
CA ASP A 117 -2.67 8.09 7.25
C ASP A 117 -2.34 9.60 7.32
N PHE A 118 -2.32 10.23 8.50
CA PHE A 118 -1.88 11.62 8.65
C PHE A 118 -0.39 11.79 8.35
N THR A 119 0.43 10.81 8.71
CA THR A 119 1.87 10.82 8.37
C THR A 119 2.06 10.73 6.86
N ALA A 120 1.30 9.87 6.17
CA ALA A 120 1.30 9.78 4.72
C ALA A 120 0.91 11.11 4.06
N MET A 121 -0.14 11.77 4.55
CA MET A 121 -0.50 13.12 4.09
C MET A 121 0.61 14.14 4.33
N GLY A 122 1.32 14.06 5.45
CA GLY A 122 2.47 14.91 5.75
C GLY A 122 3.56 14.83 4.68
N TYR A 123 3.90 13.61 4.22
CA TYR A 123 4.84 13.42 3.11
C TYR A 123 4.37 14.07 1.81
N VAL A 124 3.06 14.06 1.53
CA VAL A 124 2.51 14.73 0.34
C VAL A 124 2.64 16.25 0.45
N LEU A 125 2.36 16.83 1.63
CA LEU A 125 2.45 18.27 1.84
C LEU A 125 3.88 18.80 1.67
N ASP A 126 4.90 18.07 2.13
CA ASP A 126 6.32 18.47 1.96
C ASP A 126 6.77 18.48 0.49
N VAL A 127 6.09 17.72 -0.37
CA VAL A 127 6.31 17.77 -1.82
C VAL A 127 5.58 18.95 -2.45
N VAL A 128 4.40 19.33 -1.96
CA VAL A 128 3.54 20.36 -2.56
C VAL A 128 3.93 21.79 -2.14
N PHE A 129 4.36 21.99 -0.89
CA PHE A 129 4.79 23.27 -0.34
C PHE A 129 6.30 23.27 -0.13
#